data_AF-A0A9Q3K8Y3-F1
#
_entry.id   AF-A0A9Q3K8Y3-F1
#
_cell.length_a   1.000
_cell.length_b   1.000
_cell.length_c   1.000
_cell.angle_alpha   90.00
_cell.angle_beta   90.00
_cell.angle_gamma   90.00
#
_symmetry.space_group_name_H-M   'P 1'
#
loop_
_entity.id
_entity.type
_entity.pdbx_description
1 polymer ?
#
loop_
_entity_poly.entity_id
_entity_poly.type
_entity_poly.pdbx_seq_one_letter_code
_entity_poly.pdbx_strand_id
1 'polypeptide(L)' 'QALTTAPLLLITDFKLPFKLYIDSSGGGLGAALNQVHIINDKPVEGPICFISRQIKPTEGRYGASQME' A
#
# COMPACT_ATOMS: atom_id res chain seq x y z
N GLN A 1 -0.07 13.66 13.63
CA GLN A 1 0.58 12.46 14.21
C GLN A 1 1.27 11.58 13.17
N ALA A 2 0.77 11.43 11.93
CA ALA A 2 1.40 10.56 10.93
C ALA A 2 2.89 10.83 10.62
N LEU A 3 3.35 12.09 10.69
CA LEU A 3 4.75 12.47 10.47
C LEU A 3 5.69 12.14 11.63
N THR A 4 5.17 12.07 12.86
CA THR A 4 5.97 11.85 14.08
C THR A 4 6.12 10.37 14.44
N THR A 5 5.37 9.50 13.76
CA THR A 5 5.37 8.04 13.93
C THR A 5 5.52 7.34 12.59
N ALA A 6 6.19 7.98 11.63
CA ALA A 6 6.31 7.45 10.27
C ALA A 6 7.00 6.08 10.30
N PRO A 7 6.42 5.05 9.66
CA PRO A 7 7.00 3.71 9.65
C PRO A 7 8.32 3.70 8.86
N LEU A 8 9.21 2.77 9.22
CA LEU A 8 10.40 2.48 8.43
C LEU A 8 9.99 1.91 7.06
N LEU A 9 10.52 2.47 5.98
CA LEU A 9 10.33 1.96 4.63
C LEU A 9 11.51 1.06 4.23
N LEU A 10 11.22 -0.08 3.62
CA LEU A 10 12.23 -0.96 3.04
C LEU A 10 12.71 -0.42 1.69
N ILE A 11 14.00 -0.58 1.41
CA ILE A 11 14.55 -0.36 0.07
C ILE A 11 14.02 -1.46 -0.85
N THR A 12 13.53 -1.11 -2.02
CA THR A 12 13.06 -2.06 -3.03
C THR A 12 14.16 -2.99 -3.52
N ASP A 13 13.84 -4.29 -3.64
CA ASP A 13 14.59 -5.24 -4.45
C ASP A 13 13.74 -5.72 -5.63
N PHE A 14 14.09 -5.29 -6.84
CA PHE A 14 13.34 -5.63 -8.06
C PHE A 14 13.40 -7.12 -8.45
N LYS A 15 14.22 -7.92 -7.76
CA LYS A 15 14.28 -9.39 -7.95
C LYS A 15 13.25 -10.12 -7.09
N LEU A 16 12.68 -9.47 -6.09
CA LEU A 16 11.71 -10.06 -5.18
C LEU A 16 10.27 -9.71 -5.61
N PRO A 17 9.30 -10.60 -5.37
CA PRO A 17 7.91 -10.32 -5.69
C PRO A 17 7.35 -9.20 -4.80
N PHE A 18 6.59 -8.30 -5.40
CA PHE A 18 5.86 -7.27 -4.69
C PHE A 18 4.50 -7.77 -4.17
N LYS A 19 4.08 -7.26 -3.01
CA LYS A 19 2.74 -7.44 -2.46
C LYS A 19 2.04 -6.09 -2.41
N LEU A 20 0.90 -5.96 -3.08
CA LEU A 20 0.11 -4.74 -3.09
C LEU A 20 -1.14 -4.96 -2.24
N TYR A 21 -1.25 -4.23 -1.14
CA TYR A 21 -2.48 -4.13 -0.35
C TYR A 21 -3.20 -2.86 -0.78
N ILE A 22 -4.50 -2.98 -1.06
CA ILE A 22 -5.35 -1.87 -1.49
C ILE A 22 -6.55 -1.85 -0.55
N ASP A 23 -7.00 -0.65 -0.23
CA ASP A 23 -8.24 -0.41 0.51
C ASP A 23 -8.93 0.82 -0.09
N SER A 24 -10.26 0.75 -0.18
CA SER A 24 -11.07 1.83 -0.74
C SER A 24 -12.00 2.40 0.31
N SER A 25 -12.22 3.70 0.23
CA SER A 25 -13.23 4.40 1.03
C SER A 25 -14.08 5.27 0.12
N GLY A 26 -15.23 5.74 0.60
CA GLY A 26 -16.20 6.49 -0.21
C GLY A 26 -15.68 7.74 -0.93
N GLY A 27 -14.45 8.19 -0.69
CA GLY A 27 -13.81 9.30 -1.42
C GLY A 27 -12.35 9.09 -1.83
N GLY A 28 -11.72 7.96 -1.50
CA GLY A 28 -10.28 7.78 -1.71
C GLY A 28 -9.85 6.33 -1.75
N LEU A 29 -8.84 6.06 -2.58
CA LEU A 29 -8.17 4.77 -2.69
C LEU A 29 -6.80 4.87 -2.03
N GLY A 30 -6.53 3.96 -1.11
CA GLY A 30 -5.24 3.81 -0.45
C GLY A 30 -4.59 2.48 -0.84
N ALA A 31 -3.27 2.47 -0.90
CA ALA A 31 -2.50 1.25 -1.11
C ALA A 31 -1.16 1.28 -0.38
N ALA A 32 -0.70 0.10 0.04
CA ALA A 32 0.62 -0.13 0.59
C ALA A 32 1.33 -1.17 -0.28
N LEU A 33 2.49 -0.80 -0.83
CA LEU A 33 3.36 -1.70 -1.56
C LEU A 33 4.37 -2.29 -0.58
N ASN A 34 4.37 -3.60 -0.41
CA ASN A 34 5.23 -4.33 0.51
C ASN A 34 6.14 -5.31 -0.23
N GLN A 35 7.26 -5.68 0.40
CA GLN A 35 8.08 -6.83 0.01
C GLN A 35 8.48 -7.64 1.24
N VAL A 36 8.77 -8.92 1.04
CA VAL A 36 9.33 -9.81 2.06
C VAL A 36 10.84 -9.88 1.86
N HIS A 37 11.60 -9.42 2.85
CA HIS A 37 13.07 -9.39 2.84
C HIS A 37 13.62 -10.35 3.88
N ILE A 38 14.80 -10.90 3.65
CA ILE A 38 15.54 -11.61 4.70
C ILE A 38 16.40 -10.59 5.44
N ILE A 39 16.03 -10.30 6.69
CA ILE A 39 16.77 -9.39 7.57
C ILE A 39 17.12 -10.18 8.84
N ASN A 40 18.41 -10.23 9.19
CA ASN A 40 18.91 -11.03 10.31
C ASN A 40 18.43 -12.50 10.24
N ASP A 41 18.57 -13.12 9.06
CA ASP A 41 18.17 -14.50 8.75
C ASP A 41 16.68 -14.81 8.95
N LYS A 42 15.83 -13.78 9.03
CA LYS A 42 14.38 -13.93 9.22
C LYS A 42 13.62 -13.25 8.07
N PRO A 43 12.52 -13.86 7.59
CA PRO A 43 11.63 -13.20 6.65
C PRO A 43 10.88 -12.08 7.37
N VAL A 44 11.03 -10.86 6.88
CA VAL A 44 10.36 -9.66 7.38
C VAL A 44 9.60 -9.04 6.22
N GLU A 45 8.28 -8.94 6.36
CA GLU A 45 7.45 -8.17 5.45
C GLU A 45 7.41 -6.71 5.93
N GLY A 46 7.65 -5.78 5.01
CA GLY A 46 7.56 -4.36 5.33
C GLY A 46 7.13 -3.52 4.13
N PRO A 47 6.61 -2.30 4.39
CA PRO A 47 6.22 -1.37 3.35
C PRO A 47 7.43 -0.77 2.67
N ILE A 48 7.34 -0.59 1.36
CA ILE A 48 8.27 0.15 0.51
C ILE A 48 7.74 1.55 0.29
N CYS A 49 6.45 1.67 -0.02
CA CYS A 49 5.79 2.95 -0.17
C CYS A 49 4.28 2.83 0.10
N PHE A 50 3.70 3.99 0.43
CA PHE A 50 2.26 4.17 0.50
C PHE A 50 1.82 5.02 -0.69
N ILE A 51 0.77 4.58 -1.37
CA ILE A 51 0.21 5.25 -2.54
C ILE A 51 -1.23 5.59 -2.19
N SER A 52 -1.65 6.82 -2.46
CA SER A 52 -3.04 7.21 -2.27
C SER A 52 -3.49 8.17 -3.36
N ARG A 53 -4.77 8.08 -3.73
CA ARG A 53 -5.42 8.99 -4.67
C ARG A 53 -6.87 9.20 -4.34
N GLN A 54 -7.42 10.34 -4.75
CA GLN A 54 -8.87 10.55 -4.73
C GLN A 54 -9.54 9.73 -5.84
N ILE A 55 -10.76 9.27 -5.55
CA ILE A 55 -11.63 8.61 -6.53
C ILE A 55 -12.20 9.68 -7.47
N LYS A 56 -12.17 9.44 -8.78
CA LYS A 56 -12.76 10.37 -9.75
C LYS A 56 -14.28 10.34 -9.64
N PRO A 57 -15.00 11.42 -9.97
CA PRO A 57 -16.47 11.47 -9.91
C PRO A 57 -17.17 10.38 -10.74
N THR A 58 -16.50 9.86 -11.77
CA THR A 58 -16.99 8.73 -12.58
C THR A 58 -16.77 7.38 -11.91
N GLU A 59 -15.67 7.22 -11.17
CA GLU A 59 -15.30 6.00 -10.46
C GLU A 59 -16.15 5.82 -9.18
N GLY A 60 -16.55 6.92 -8.53
CA GLY A 60 -17.40 6.88 -7.33
C GLY A 60 -18.87 6.50 -7.59
N ARG A 61 -19.24 6.22 -8.85
CA ARG A 61 -20.59 5.76 -9.22
C ARG A 61 -20.71 4.24 -9.26
N TYR A 62 -19.60 3.53 -9.17
CA TYR A 62 -19.60 2.08 -9.09
C TYR A 62 -20.06 1.63 -7.70
N GLY A 63 -20.70 0.46 -7.62
CA GLY A 63 -21.09 -0.12 -6.34
C GLY A 63 -19.86 -0.44 -5.49
N ALA A 64 -20.01 -0.48 -4.16
CA ALA A 64 -18.88 -0.68 -3.23
C ALA A 64 -18.00 -1.88 -3.61
N SER A 65 -18.60 -3.01 -4.01
CA SER A 65 -17.87 -4.22 -4.43
C SER A 65 -17.03 -4.07 -5.71
N GLN A 66 -17.22 -2.99 -6.47
CA GLN A 66 -16.46 -2.67 -7.68
C GLN A 66 -15.41 -1.57 -7.43
N MET A 67 -15.36 -1.02 -6.22
CA MET A 67 -14.36 -0.03 -5.79
C MET A 67 -13.22 -0.66 -4.98
N GLU A 68 -13.39 -1.90 -4.51
CA GLU A 68 -12.36 -2.79 -3.94
C GLU A 68 -11.55 -3.50 -5.03
#